data_AF-A0A842RXP6-F1
#
_entry.id   AF-A0A842RXP6-F1
#
_cell.length_a   1.000
_cell.length_b   1.000
_cell.length_c   1.000
_cell.angle_alpha   90.00
_cell.angle_beta   90.00
_cell.angle_gamma   90.00
#
_symmetry.space_group_name_H-M   'P 1'
#
loop_
_entity.id
_entity.type
_entity.pdbx_description
1 polymer ?
#
loop_
_entity_poly.entity_id
_entity_poly.type
_entity_poly.pdbx_seq_one_letter_code
_entity_poly.pdbx_strand_id
1 'polypeptide(L)'
;MSTAKGIGWFMIFLIDGLIFSIIPSYLIVVYWQWLNSLTIGGDPIYTLVLFILFLWVVSLLISLIYYVASVRAVVQRKNDDLGISKGVKLFGTVSAALVIIFMIFWYFFTGGAIAFFSWKPV
;
A
#
# COMPACT_ATOMS: atom_id res chain seq x y z
N MET A 1 -16.61 11.78 -17.77
CA MET A 1 -17.04 10.90 -16.66
C MET A 1 -18.05 11.66 -15.81
N SER A 2 -19.03 11.02 -15.17
CA SER A 2 -19.92 11.77 -14.26
C SER A 2 -19.14 12.23 -13.02
N THR A 3 -19.52 13.36 -12.42
CA THR A 3 -18.86 13.90 -11.21
C THR A 3 -18.76 12.86 -10.10
N ALA A 4 -19.81 12.07 -9.89
CA ALA A 4 -19.84 10.98 -8.90
C ALA A 4 -18.80 9.89 -9.19
N LYS A 5 -18.65 9.48 -10.46
CA LYS A 5 -17.61 8.51 -10.86
C LYS A 5 -16.20 9.08 -10.65
N GLY A 6 -15.98 10.37 -10.94
CA GLY A 6 -14.75 11.11 -10.62
C GLY A 6 -14.32 10.97 -9.16
N ILE A 7 -15.26 11.28 -8.27
CA ILE A 7 -15.05 11.22 -6.83
C ILE A 7 -14.81 9.78 -6.35
N GLY A 8 -15.55 8.80 -6.89
CA GLY A 8 -15.34 7.38 -6.54
C GLY A 8 -13.91 6.91 -6.85
N TRP A 9 -13.41 7.21 -8.05
CA TRP A 9 -12.03 6.88 -8.42
C TRP A 9 -10.98 7.63 -7.60
N PHE A 10 -11.23 8.91 -7.28
CA PHE A 10 -10.37 9.67 -6.38
C PHE A 10 -10.20 8.96 -5.04
N MET A 11 -11.31 8.53 -4.43
CA MET A 11 -11.29 7.85 -3.13
C MET A 11 -10.52 6.53 -3.18
N ILE A 12 -10.76 5.70 -4.20
CA ILE A 12 -10.05 4.42 -4.36
C ILE A 12 -8.54 4.65 -4.44
N PHE A 13 -8.10 5.52 -5.35
CA PHE A 13 -6.66 5.77 -5.53
C PHE A 13 -6.03 6.47 -4.33
N LEU A 14 -6.77 7.33 -3.62
CA LEU A 14 -6.27 7.92 -2.40
C LEU A 14 -6.04 6.86 -1.32
N ILE A 15 -6.98 5.92 -1.15
CA ILE A 15 -6.86 4.81 -0.20
C ILE A 15 -5.69 3.90 -0.59
N ASP A 16 -5.54 3.52 -1.85
CA ASP A 16 -4.40 2.74 -2.32
C ASP A 16 -3.07 3.46 -2.04
N GLY A 17 -2.99 4.76 -2.34
CA GLY A 17 -1.80 5.57 -2.05
C GLY A 17 -1.43 5.54 -0.56
N LEU A 18 -2.43 5.66 0.32
CA LEU A 18 -2.23 5.57 1.77
C LEU A 18 -1.80 4.16 2.19
N ILE A 19 -2.40 3.11 1.66
CA ILE A 19 -2.03 1.72 1.95
C ILE A 19 -0.56 1.47 1.58
N PHE A 20 -0.16 1.78 0.35
CA PHE A 20 1.18 1.50 -0.17
C PHE A 20 2.28 2.41 0.41
N SER A 21 1.90 3.53 1.04
CA SER A 21 2.84 4.40 1.75
C SER A 21 2.90 4.10 3.25
N ILE A 22 1.77 4.05 3.95
CA ILE A 22 1.71 3.97 5.41
C ILE A 22 2.08 2.57 5.90
N ILE A 23 1.48 1.51 5.37
CA ILE A 23 1.68 0.15 5.90
C ILE A 23 3.14 -0.28 5.72
N PRO A 24 3.75 -0.21 4.52
CA PRO A 24 5.16 -0.58 4.34
C PRO A 24 6.12 0.29 5.17
N SER A 25 5.85 1.60 5.28
CA SER A 25 6.68 2.49 6.09
C SER A 25 6.57 2.19 7.59
N TYR A 26 5.38 1.87 8.08
CA TYR A 26 5.21 1.42 9.46
C TYR A 26 6.00 0.13 9.71
N LEU A 27 5.83 -0.87 8.83
CA LEU A 27 6.51 -2.16 8.98
C LEU A 27 8.02 -2.01 8.94
N ILE A 28 8.58 -1.22 8.02
CA ILE A 28 10.03 -1.08 7.96
C ILE A 28 10.57 -0.38 9.20
N VAL A 29 9.89 0.65 9.71
CA VAL A 29 10.32 1.38 10.92
C VAL A 29 10.25 0.48 12.15
N VAL A 30 9.16 -0.27 12.32
CA VAL A 30 8.96 -1.13 13.50
C VAL A 30 9.89 -2.33 13.50
N TYR A 31 10.11 -2.95 12.33
CA TYR A 31 10.89 -4.17 12.21
C TYR A 31 12.35 -3.92 11.84
N TRP A 32 12.79 -2.65 11.70
CA TRP A 32 14.13 -2.30 11.23
C TRP A 32 15.23 -2.97 12.06
N GLN A 33 15.17 -2.82 13.39
CA GLN A 33 16.18 -3.37 14.29
C GLN A 33 16.17 -4.91 14.27
N TRP A 34 14.98 -5.51 14.25
CA TRP A 34 14.83 -6.96 14.16
C TRP A 34 15.38 -7.51 12.84
N LEU A 35 15.11 -6.84 11.71
CA LEU A 35 15.66 -7.23 10.40
C LEU A 35 17.18 -7.20 10.37
N ASN A 36 17.79 -6.20 11.01
CA ASN A 36 19.25 -6.06 11.08
C ASN A 36 19.91 -6.99 12.12
N SER A 37 19.14 -7.59 13.03
CA SER A 37 19.68 -8.56 13.99
C SER A 37 19.66 -10.01 13.47
N LEU A 38 19.02 -10.26 12.33
CA LEU A 38 18.97 -11.59 11.72
C LEU A 38 20.36 -12.03 11.26
N THR A 39 20.77 -13.20 11.75
CA THR A 39 22.04 -13.84 11.40
C THR A 39 21.82 -15.29 10.96
N ILE A 40 22.61 -15.78 10.01
CA ILE A 40 22.70 -17.20 9.63
C ILE A 40 24.15 -17.63 9.83
N GLY A 41 24.37 -18.61 10.70
CA GLY A 41 25.73 -19.07 11.01
C GLY A 41 26.60 -18.05 11.75
N GLY A 42 25.99 -17.04 12.40
CA GLY A 42 26.69 -15.94 13.06
C GLY A 42 26.91 -14.71 12.15
N ASP A 43 26.71 -14.85 10.84
CA ASP A 43 26.86 -13.76 9.89
C ASP A 43 25.53 -13.02 9.65
N PRO A 44 25.53 -11.68 9.61
CA PRO A 44 24.35 -10.88 9.32
C PRO A 44 23.80 -11.10 7.90
N ILE A 45 22.47 -11.20 7.78
CA ILE A 45 21.79 -11.45 6.50
C ILE A 45 21.50 -10.12 5.75
N TYR A 46 22.55 -9.47 5.24
CA TYR A 46 22.40 -8.19 4.55
C TYR A 46 21.53 -8.25 3.29
N THR A 47 21.54 -9.37 2.57
CA THR A 47 20.74 -9.54 1.34
C THR A 47 19.25 -9.43 1.60
N LEU A 48 18.76 -9.96 2.73
CA LEU A 48 17.36 -9.88 3.11
C LEU A 48 16.97 -8.44 3.48
N VAL A 49 17.81 -7.75 4.26
CA VAL A 49 17.59 -6.35 4.63
C VAL A 49 17.52 -5.46 3.38
N LEU A 50 18.46 -5.63 2.44
CA LEU A 50 18.47 -4.89 1.18
C LEU A 50 17.24 -5.20 0.32
N PHE A 51 16.79 -6.45 0.29
CA PHE A 51 15.58 -6.83 -0.45
C PHE A 51 14.32 -6.19 0.14
N ILE A 52 14.15 -6.20 1.47
CA ILE A 52 13.01 -5.55 2.13
C ILE A 52 13.03 -4.03 1.92
N LEU A 53 14.21 -3.39 2.00
CA LEU A 53 14.37 -1.98 1.66
C LEU A 53 13.96 -1.69 0.21
N PHE A 54 14.38 -2.53 -0.73
CA PHE A 54 13.98 -2.41 -2.13
C PHE A 54 12.47 -2.49 -2.30
N LEU A 55 11.80 -3.46 -1.65
CA LEU A 55 10.35 -3.59 -1.69
C LEU A 55 9.63 -2.36 -1.09
N TRP A 56 10.16 -1.80 0.00
CA TRP A 56 9.62 -0.56 0.56
C TRP A 56 9.76 0.63 -0.40
N VAL A 57 10.91 0.78 -1.06
CA VAL A 57 11.07 1.83 -2.08
C VAL A 57 10.09 1.63 -3.25
N VAL A 58 9.92 0.40 -3.72
CA VAL A 58 8.95 0.07 -4.77
C VAL A 58 7.52 0.41 -4.31
N SER A 59 7.16 0.13 -3.06
CA SER A 59 5.82 0.48 -2.55
C SER A 59 5.60 1.99 -2.50
N LEU A 60 6.62 2.77 -2.13
CA LEU A 60 6.56 4.22 -2.17
C LEU A 60 6.40 4.75 -3.60
N LEU A 61 7.08 4.17 -4.59
CA LEU A 61 6.88 4.53 -6.01
C LEU A 61 5.45 4.24 -6.48
N ILE A 62 4.89 3.08 -6.10
CA ILE A 62 3.49 2.74 -6.38
C ILE A 62 2.55 3.75 -5.71
N SER A 63 2.82 4.16 -4.47
CA SER A 63 2.01 5.16 -3.76
C SER A 63 1.97 6.50 -4.50
N LEU A 64 3.10 6.95 -5.07
CA LEU A 64 3.18 8.17 -5.86
C LEU A 64 2.30 8.10 -7.12
N ILE A 65 2.32 6.95 -7.80
CA ILE A 65 1.46 6.71 -8.97
C ILE A 65 -0.02 6.88 -8.57
N TYR A 66 -0.42 6.33 -7.42
CA TYR A 66 -1.79 6.43 -6.93
C TYR A 66 -2.18 7.83 -6.46
N TYR A 67 -1.26 8.59 -5.83
CA TYR A 67 -1.52 9.99 -5.51
C TYR A 67 -1.69 10.84 -6.78
N VAL A 68 -0.89 10.61 -7.82
CA VAL A 68 -1.08 11.30 -9.11
C VAL A 68 -2.41 10.88 -9.76
N ALA A 69 -2.76 9.59 -9.69
CA ALA A 69 -4.02 9.09 -10.22
C ALA A 69 -5.24 9.66 -9.48
N SER A 70 -5.18 9.86 -8.16
CA SER A 70 -6.26 10.47 -7.39
C SER A 70 -6.49 11.91 -7.84
N VAL A 71 -5.42 12.72 -7.95
CA VAL A 71 -5.51 14.10 -8.43
C VAL A 71 -6.10 14.14 -9.85
N ARG A 72 -5.64 13.27 -10.75
CA ARG A 72 -6.20 13.16 -12.12
C ARG A 72 -7.68 12.79 -12.10
N ALA A 73 -8.14 11.94 -11.19
CA ALA A 73 -9.55 11.55 -11.09
C ALA A 73 -10.47 12.73 -10.78
N VAL A 74 -9.97 13.74 -10.06
CA VAL A 74 -10.69 14.98 -9.75
C VAL A 74 -10.56 16.00 -10.88
N VAL A 75 -9.33 16.29 -11.30
CA VAL A 75 -9.04 17.35 -12.29
C VAL A 75 -9.63 17.01 -13.66
N GLN A 76 -9.52 15.76 -14.08
CA GLN A 76 -9.95 15.31 -15.41
C GLN A 76 -11.34 14.65 -15.39
N ARG A 77 -12.13 14.80 -14.31
CA ARG A 77 -13.46 14.16 -14.20
C ARG A 77 -14.41 14.48 -15.35
N LYS A 78 -14.28 15.64 -15.98
CA LYS A 78 -15.13 16.09 -17.10
C LYS A 78 -14.60 15.72 -18.49
N ASN A 79 -13.39 15.16 -18.59
CA ASN A 79 -12.72 14.91 -19.88
C ASN A 79 -12.38 13.42 -20.00
N ASP A 80 -13.17 12.68 -20.79
CA ASP A 80 -13.08 11.21 -20.86
C ASP A 80 -11.86 10.71 -21.65
N ASP A 81 -11.36 11.49 -22.61
CA ASP A 81 -10.22 11.11 -23.47
C ASP A 81 -8.86 11.15 -22.76
N LEU A 82 -8.73 11.97 -21.71
CA LEU A 82 -7.54 12.02 -20.85
C LEU A 82 -7.68 11.13 -19.60
N GLY A 83 -8.64 10.20 -19.62
CA GLY A 83 -8.99 9.37 -18.48
C GLY A 83 -7.86 8.47 -17.99
N ILE A 84 -7.92 8.12 -16.70
CA ILE A 84 -6.97 7.20 -16.04
C ILE A 84 -7.01 5.83 -16.75
N SER A 85 -5.82 5.26 -16.99
CA SER A 85 -5.65 4.01 -17.72
C SER A 85 -6.43 2.86 -17.06
N LYS A 86 -6.94 1.94 -17.89
CA LYS A 86 -7.71 0.78 -17.40
C LYS A 86 -6.89 -0.10 -16.44
N GLY A 87 -5.59 -0.25 -16.69
CA GLY A 87 -4.68 -1.02 -15.85
C GLY A 87 -4.56 -0.45 -14.44
N VAL A 88 -4.38 0.87 -14.30
CA VAL A 88 -4.29 1.53 -12.99
C VAL A 88 -5.61 1.43 -12.22
N LYS A 89 -6.74 1.58 -12.91
CA LYS A 89 -8.09 1.41 -12.34
C LYS A 89 -8.30 0.01 -11.77
N LEU A 90 -7.99 -1.02 -12.58
CA LEU A 90 -8.18 -2.41 -12.19
C LEU A 90 -7.24 -2.79 -11.05
N PHE A 91 -5.95 -2.46 -11.18
CA PHE A 91 -4.94 -2.78 -10.16
C PHE A 91 -5.30 -2.13 -8.83
N GLY A 92 -5.63 -0.83 -8.80
CA GLY A 92 -6.03 -0.12 -7.57
C GLY A 92 -7.26 -0.71 -6.91
N THR A 93 -8.30 -0.97 -7.70
CA THR A 93 -9.54 -1.52 -7.13
C THR A 93 -9.31 -2.91 -6.53
N VAL A 94 -8.54 -3.77 -7.21
CA VAL A 94 -8.23 -5.11 -6.74
C VAL A 94 -7.30 -5.07 -5.53
N SER A 95 -6.28 -4.20 -5.52
CA SER A 95 -5.36 -4.06 -4.39
C SER A 95 -6.08 -3.55 -3.14
N ALA A 96 -6.88 -2.48 -3.28
CA ALA A 96 -7.68 -1.95 -2.18
C ALA A 96 -8.62 -3.00 -1.62
N ALA A 97 -9.35 -3.71 -2.49
CA ALA A 97 -10.28 -4.76 -2.07
C ALA A 97 -9.56 -5.88 -1.31
N LEU A 98 -8.44 -6.39 -1.85
CA LEU A 98 -7.67 -7.45 -1.20
C LEU A 98 -7.15 -7.02 0.18
N VAL A 99 -6.59 -5.81 0.29
CA VAL A 99 -6.05 -5.31 1.57
C VAL A 99 -7.18 -5.09 2.58
N ILE A 100 -8.29 -4.48 2.18
CA ILE A 100 -9.44 -4.27 3.07
C ILE A 100 -10.01 -5.60 3.54
N ILE A 101 -10.21 -6.55 2.63
CA ILE A 101 -10.71 -7.89 2.95
C ILE A 101 -9.76 -8.58 3.94
N PHE A 102 -8.45 -8.51 3.70
CA PHE A 102 -7.45 -9.06 4.61
C PHE A 102 -7.53 -8.41 6.00
N MET A 103 -7.62 -7.08 6.09
CA MET A 103 -7.73 -6.38 7.37
C MET A 103 -8.99 -6.78 8.14
N ILE A 104 -10.12 -6.96 7.44
CA ILE A 104 -11.39 -7.43 8.04
C ILE A 104 -11.23 -8.84 8.58
N PHE A 105 -10.74 -9.78 7.76
CA PHE A 105 -10.52 -11.16 8.21
C PHE A 105 -9.57 -11.22 9.40
N TRP A 106 -8.45 -10.51 9.33
CA TRP A 106 -7.49 -10.45 10.43
C TRP A 106 -8.12 -9.96 11.72
N TYR A 107 -8.90 -8.86 11.66
CA TYR A 107 -9.58 -8.30 12.82
C TYR A 107 -10.46 -9.32 13.52
N PHE A 108 -11.24 -10.10 12.76
CA PHE A 108 -12.09 -11.16 13.31
C PHE A 108 -11.29 -12.34 13.87
N PHE A 109 -10.25 -12.78 13.17
CA PHE A 109 -9.45 -13.95 13.61
C PHE A 109 -8.53 -13.67 14.80
N THR A 110 -8.09 -12.42 14.98
CA THR A 110 -7.18 -12.02 16.06
C THR A 110 -7.89 -11.35 17.24
N GLY A 111 -9.23 -11.40 17.28
CA GLY A 111 -10.02 -10.94 18.44
C GLY A 111 -10.02 -9.42 18.62
N GLY A 112 -9.94 -8.65 17.52
CA GLY A 112 -10.02 -7.19 17.54
C GLY A 112 -8.70 -6.45 17.29
N ALA A 113 -7.63 -7.17 16.92
CA ALA A 113 -6.35 -6.55 16.59
C ALA A 113 -6.34 -5.97 15.17
N ILE A 114 -5.72 -4.81 14.96
CA ILE A 114 -5.60 -4.19 13.64
C ILE A 114 -4.39 -4.81 12.91
N ALA A 115 -4.64 -5.40 11.73
CA ALA A 115 -3.61 -6.03 10.92
C ALA A 115 -2.41 -5.11 10.66
N PHE A 116 -1.21 -5.70 10.54
CA PHE A 116 0.09 -5.04 10.40
C PHE A 116 0.55 -4.20 11.61
N PHE A 117 -0.37 -3.57 12.34
CA PHE A 117 -0.07 -2.71 13.48
C PHE A 117 -0.06 -3.44 14.83
N SER A 118 -0.64 -4.64 14.89
CA SER A 118 -0.75 -5.43 16.12
C SER A 118 0.43 -6.33 16.43
N TRP A 119 1.25 -6.67 15.42
CA TRP A 119 2.46 -7.48 15.64
C TRP A 119 3.67 -6.58 15.83
N LYS A 120 4.42 -6.85 16.89
CA LYS A 120 5.74 -6.28 17.16
C LYS A 120 6.72 -7.43 17.33
N PRO A 121 7.95 -7.33 16.78
CA PRO A 121 8.97 -8.32 17.07
C PRO A 121 9.29 -8.28 18.57
N VAL A 122 9.41 -9.46 19.18
CA VAL A 122 9.81 -9.65 20.58
C VAL A 122 11.33 -9.70 20.68
#